data_AF-A0A1G8EYW2-F1
#
_entry.id   AF-A0A1G8EYW2-F1
#
_cell.length_a   1.000
_cell.length_b   1.000
_cell.length_c   1.000
_cell.angle_alpha   90.00
_cell.angle_beta   90.00
_cell.angle_gamma   90.00
#
_symmetry.space_group_name_H-M   'P 1'
#
loop_
_entity.id
_entity.type
_entity.pdbx_description
1 polymer ?
#
loop_
_entity_poly.entity_id
_entity_poly.type
_entity_poly.pdbx_seq_one_letter_code
_entity_poly.pdbx_strand_id
1 'polypeptide(L)'
;MEAPSGAAPLFIAVAQDDTFKLDQDCLLFYKDWKNKSNSAELHIYAKGSHGFGTKIQHLPVDYWMDRFSDWLGFLGYQINSSN
;
A
#
# COMPACT_ATOMS: atom_id res chain seq x y z
N MET A 1 8.40 -13.13 -5.84
CA MET A 1 8.95 -12.57 -7.09
C MET A 1 9.92 -11.48 -6.67
N GLU A 2 11.14 -11.49 -7.20
CA GLU A 2 12.15 -10.53 -6.80
C GLU A 2 11.99 -9.17 -7.51
N ALA A 3 12.21 -8.07 -6.79
CA ALA A 3 12.22 -6.74 -7.40
C ALA A 3 13.44 -6.57 -8.34
N PRO A 4 13.32 -5.80 -9.44
CA PRO A 4 14.45 -5.45 -10.29
C PRO A 4 15.40 -4.47 -9.59
N SER A 5 16.65 -4.38 -10.04
CA SER A 5 17.59 -3.36 -9.56
C SER A 5 17.10 -1.96 -9.93
N GLY A 6 17.08 -1.03 -8.96
CA GLY A 6 16.53 0.31 -9.18
C GLY A 6 15.01 0.31 -9.28
N ALA A 7 14.36 -0.60 -8.54
CA ALA A 7 12.90 -0.70 -8.55
C ALA A 7 12.25 0.64 -8.15
N ALA A 8 11.17 0.99 -8.86
CA ALA A 8 10.36 2.15 -8.56
C ALA A 8 9.80 2.09 -7.12
N PRO A 9 9.42 3.23 -6.52
CA PRO A 9 8.78 3.24 -5.21
C PRO A 9 7.57 2.30 -5.14
N LEU A 10 7.38 1.62 -4.01
CA LEU A 10 6.26 0.69 -3.79
C LEU A 10 5.40 1.12 -2.61
N PHE A 11 4.09 1.12 -2.81
CA PHE A 11 3.09 1.27 -1.76
C PHE A 11 2.15 0.08 -1.77
N ILE A 12 1.92 -0.53 -0.61
CA ILE A 12 0.98 -1.65 -0.45
C ILE A 12 -0.02 -1.30 0.65
N ALA A 13 -1.31 -1.50 0.36
CA ALA A 13 -2.38 -1.54 1.35
C ALA A 13 -3.09 -2.89 1.27
N VAL A 14 -3.20 -3.60 2.39
CA VAL A 14 -3.81 -4.95 2.45
C VAL A 14 -4.62 -5.11 3.73
N ALA A 15 -5.69 -5.91 3.66
CA ALA A 15 -6.50 -6.27 4.83
C ALA A 15 -6.05 -7.64 5.38
N GLN A 16 -5.85 -7.73 6.69
CA GLN A 16 -5.47 -8.97 7.38
C GLN A 16 -6.61 -10.00 7.41
N ASP A 17 -7.86 -9.54 7.45
CA ASP A 17 -9.05 -10.39 7.40
C ASP A 17 -9.47 -10.76 5.96
N ASP A 18 -8.60 -10.51 4.97
CA ASP A 18 -8.77 -11.01 3.62
C ASP A 18 -8.80 -12.56 3.61
N THR A 19 -9.85 -13.13 3.02
CA THR A 19 -10.06 -14.59 2.94
C THR A 19 -8.94 -15.32 2.19
N PHE A 20 -8.21 -14.63 1.32
CA PHE A 20 -7.07 -15.16 0.59
C PHE A 20 -5.74 -15.02 1.33
N LYS A 21 -5.71 -14.42 2.53
CA LYS A 21 -4.52 -14.33 3.40
C LYS A 21 -3.31 -13.68 2.70
N LEU A 22 -3.58 -12.66 1.89
CA LEU A 22 -2.58 -11.97 1.07
C LEU A 22 -1.61 -11.10 1.88
N ASP A 23 -1.92 -10.82 3.15
CA ASP A 23 -1.10 -10.01 4.05
C ASP A 23 0.33 -10.58 4.20
N GLN A 24 0.47 -11.90 4.27
CA GLN A 24 1.78 -12.56 4.38
C GLN A 24 2.59 -12.43 3.09
N ASP A 25 1.95 -12.59 1.93
CA ASP A 25 2.60 -12.42 0.63
C ASP A 25 3.02 -10.96 0.41
N CYS A 26 2.17 -10.00 0.79
CA CYS A 26 2.49 -8.58 0.77
C CYS A 26 3.68 -8.24 1.67
N LEU A 27 3.80 -8.86 2.86
CA LEU A 27 4.94 -8.67 3.75
C LEU A 27 6.25 -9.15 3.12
N LEU A 28 6.23 -10.33 2.48
CA LEU A 28 7.40 -10.84 1.75
C LEU A 28 7.76 -9.92 0.58
N PHE A 29 6.76 -9.47 -0.18
CA PHE A 29 6.98 -8.57 -1.31
C PHE A 29 7.56 -7.22 -0.89
N TYR A 30 7.06 -6.64 0.21
CA TYR A 30 7.63 -5.43 0.82
C TYR A 30 9.10 -5.63 1.20
N LYS A 31 9.43 -6.76 1.85
CA LYS A 31 10.80 -7.05 2.28
C LYS A 31 11.76 -7.12 1.10
N ASP A 32 11.36 -7.77 0.01
CA ASP A 32 12.16 -7.86 -1.21
C ASP A 32 12.35 -6.49 -1.87
N TRP A 33 11.29 -5.67 -1.91
CA TRP A 33 11.33 -4.34 -2.51
C TRP A 33 12.18 -3.35 -1.70
N LYS A 34 12.03 -3.35 -0.38
CA LYS A 34 12.81 -2.51 0.53
C LYS A 34 14.31 -2.70 0.36
N ASN A 35 14.75 -3.91 0.05
CA ASN A 35 16.18 -4.22 -0.15
C ASN A 35 16.72 -3.74 -1.51
N LYS A 36 15.85 -3.39 -2.46
CA LYS A 36 16.21 -3.13 -3.88
C LYS A 36 15.70 -1.77 -4.41
N SER A 37 14.93 -1.03 -3.62
CA SER A 37 14.39 0.29 -3.92
C SER A 37 14.75 1.29 -2.82
N ASN A 38 14.72 2.57 -3.14
CA ASN A 38 14.94 3.66 -2.19
C ASN A 38 13.69 4.00 -1.35
N SER A 39 12.50 3.54 -1.74
CA SER A 39 11.27 3.79 -0.98
C SER A 39 10.25 2.66 -1.13
N ALA A 40 9.84 2.09 -0.01
CA ALA A 40 8.76 1.12 0.06
C ALA A 40 7.94 1.37 1.33
N GLU A 41 6.61 1.29 1.24
CA GLU A 41 5.68 1.47 2.35
C GLU A 41 4.59 0.39 2.32
N LEU A 42 4.24 -0.15 3.50
CA LEU A 42 3.26 -1.21 3.67
C LEU A 42 2.30 -0.86 4.82
N HIS A 43 1.00 -0.86 4.52
CA HIS A 43 -0.08 -0.75 5.48
C HIS A 43 -0.86 -2.06 5.53
N ILE A 44 -0.89 -2.69 6.71
CA ILE A 44 -1.76 -3.86 6.98
C ILE A 44 -2.89 -3.39 7.89
N TYR A 45 -4.12 -3.41 7.37
CA TYR A 45 -5.31 -3.07 8.13
C TYR A 45 -5.91 -4.34 8.73
N ALA A 46 -6.22 -4.32 10.03
CA ALA A 46 -6.78 -5.49 10.70
C ALA A 46 -8.14 -5.94 10.10
N LYS A 47 -8.91 -4.99 9.53
CA LYS A 47 -10.21 -5.24 8.90
C LYS A 47 -10.40 -4.46 7.62
N GLY A 48 -11.02 -5.10 6.64
CA GLY A 48 -11.42 -4.51 5.35
C GLY A 48 -11.98 -5.55 4.37
N SER A 49 -11.69 -6.83 4.60
CA SER A 49 -12.01 -7.96 3.73
C SER A 49 -11.36 -7.85 2.34
N HIS A 50 -11.47 -8.92 1.56
CA HIS A 50 -10.97 -8.92 0.19
C HIS A 50 -11.66 -7.86 -0.65
N GLY A 51 -10.89 -7.13 -1.46
CA GLY A 51 -11.42 -6.15 -2.39
C GLY A 51 -12.08 -4.93 -1.73
N PHE A 52 -11.57 -4.46 -0.58
CA PHE A 52 -12.09 -3.28 0.12
C PHE A 52 -12.19 -2.03 -0.79
N GLY A 53 -11.25 -1.87 -1.73
CA GLY A 53 -11.29 -0.83 -2.75
C GLY A 53 -11.54 0.56 -2.16
N THR A 54 -12.55 1.26 -2.67
CA THR A 54 -13.00 2.59 -2.19
C THR A 54 -14.35 2.52 -1.47
N LYS A 55 -14.80 1.32 -1.10
CA LYS A 55 -16.07 1.15 -0.39
C LYS A 55 -15.93 1.71 1.02
N ILE A 56 -16.87 2.57 1.42
CA ILE A 56 -16.96 3.06 2.80
C ILE A 56 -17.48 1.91 3.67
N GLN A 57 -16.68 1.50 4.65
CA GLN A 57 -17.01 0.44 5.62
C GLN A 57 -17.06 0.97 7.05
N HIS A 58 -16.76 2.26 7.26
CA HIS A 58 -16.54 2.89 8.56
C HIS A 58 -15.39 2.21 9.32
N LEU A 59 -14.34 1.83 8.59
CA LEU A 59 -13.14 1.18 9.09
C LEU A 59 -11.90 2.02 8.76
N PRO A 60 -10.76 1.83 9.47
CA PRO A 60 -9.53 2.55 9.16
C PRO A 60 -9.04 2.36 7.72
N VAL A 61 -9.36 1.22 7.09
CA VAL A 61 -9.00 0.93 5.70
C VAL A 61 -9.60 1.94 4.72
N ASP A 62 -10.72 2.59 5.05
CA ASP A 62 -11.38 3.59 4.18
C ASP A 62 -10.44 4.77 3.82
N TYR A 63 -9.42 5.02 4.66
CA TYR A 63 -8.47 6.12 4.52
C TYR A 63 -7.13 5.71 3.87
N TRP A 64 -7.06 4.53 3.24
CA TRP A 64 -5.81 4.07 2.59
C TRP A 64 -5.36 5.00 1.46
N MET A 65 -6.29 5.61 0.73
CA MET A 65 -5.98 6.57 -0.35
C MET A 65 -5.39 7.87 0.18
N ASP A 66 -5.77 8.29 1.39
CA ASP A 66 -5.15 9.45 2.04
C ASP A 66 -3.70 9.14 2.39
N ARG A 67 -3.43 7.94 2.95
CA ARG A 67 -2.05 7.48 3.22
C ARG A 67 -1.23 7.37 1.95
N PHE A 68 -1.83 6.86 0.87
CA PHE A 68 -1.18 6.83 -0.44
C PHE A 68 -0.87 8.24 -0.95
N SER A 69 -1.80 9.19 -0.78
CA SER A 69 -1.62 10.58 -1.20
C SER A 69 -0.52 11.29 -0.39
N ASP A 70 -0.51 11.08 0.93
CA ASP A 70 0.55 11.56 1.83
C ASP A 70 1.91 11.01 1.39
N TRP A 71 1.98 9.72 1.06
CA TRP A 71 3.20 9.05 0.60
C TRP A 71 3.70 9.59 -0.74
N LEU A 72 2.80 9.80 -1.70
CA LEU A 72 3.14 10.43 -2.98
C LEU A 72 3.69 11.86 -2.77
N GLY A 73 3.07 12.65 -1.90
CA GLY A 73 3.53 13.98 -1.53
C GLY A 73 4.92 13.95 -0.88
N PHE A 74 5.18 13.00 0.02
CA PHE A 74 6.49 12.75 0.62
C PHE A 74 7.56 12.45 -0.44
N LEU A 75 7.22 11.71 -1.49
CA LEU A 75 8.12 11.42 -2.62
C LEU A 75 8.28 12.59 -3.61
N GLY A 76 7.59 13.71 -3.37
CA GLY A 76 7.65 14.89 -4.24
C GLY A 76 6.78 14.77 -5.50
N TYR A 77 5.88 13.78 -5.58
CA TYR A 77 4.90 13.72 -6.66
C TYR A 77 3.82 14.77 -6.43
N GLN A 78 3.59 15.63 -7.42
CA GLN A 78 2.51 16.61 -7.37
C GLN A 78 1.17 15.92 -7.61
N ILE A 79 0.33 15.85 -6.58
CA ILE A 79 -1.09 15.56 -6.76
C ILE A 79 -1.77 16.89 -7.06
N ASN A 80 -1.87 17.23 -8.34
CA ASN A 80 -2.64 18.40 -8.75
C ASN A 80 -4.12 18.14 -8.48
N SER A 81 -4.62 18.63 -7.35
CA SER A 81 -6.05 18.73 -7.08
C SER A 81 -6.60 19.85 -7.96
N SER A 82 -7.17 19.52 -9.12
CA SER A 82 -8.03 20.46 -9.82
C SER A 82 -9.24 20.75 -8.94
N ASN A 83 -9.48 22.03 -8.66
CA ASN A 83 -10.61 22.59 -7.91
C ASN A 83 -11.97 21.98 -8.31
#